data_AF-A0A4R4U2A7-F1
#
_entry.id   AF-A0A4R4U2A7-F1
#
_cell.length_a   1.000
_cell.length_b   1.000
_cell.length_c   1.000
_cell.angle_alpha   90.00
_cell.angle_beta   90.00
_cell.angle_gamma   90.00
#
_symmetry.space_group_name_H-M   'P 1'
#
loop_
_entity.id
_entity.type
_entity.pdbx_description
1 polymer ?
#
loop_
_entity_poly.entity_id
_entity_poly.type
_entity_poly.pdbx_seq_one_letter_code
_entity_poly.pdbx_strand_id
1 'polypeptide(L)' 'MAQAAFVPEPAPQPSEPSFDVLRWHDEPWTAQLALDLLPETNGPKVEVLSGSVIVTPHAGIDHQNAELDLAHLLR' A
#
# COMPACT_ATOMS: atom_id res chain seq x y z
N MET A 1 34.95 39.70 2.06
CA MET A 1 34.62 38.28 2.28
C MET A 1 33.11 38.19 2.43
N ALA A 2 32.39 37.60 1.47
CA ALA A 2 30.93 37.46 1.53
C ALA A 2 30.59 36.09 2.13
N GLN A 3 29.74 36.07 3.15
CA GLN A 3 29.35 34.86 3.89
C GLN A 3 28.15 34.21 3.20
N ALA A 4 28.23 32.91 2.91
CA ALA A 4 27.14 32.18 2.27
C ALA A 4 25.94 32.06 3.21
N ALA A 5 24.74 32.42 2.73
CA ALA A 5 23.51 32.31 3.49
C ALA A 5 23.17 30.84 3.74
N PHE A 6 22.84 30.51 5.00
CA PHE A 6 22.35 29.19 5.39
C PHE A 6 20.97 28.96 4.76
N VAL A 7 20.89 28.07 3.79
CA VAL A 7 19.62 27.59 3.23
C VAL A 7 19.20 26.38 4.07
N PRO A 8 18.09 26.45 4.84
CA PRO A 8 17.63 25.29 5.60
C PRO A 8 17.17 24.20 4.64
N GLU A 9 17.61 22.97 4.90
CA GLU A 9 17.18 21.79 4.14
C GLU A 9 15.66 21.63 4.27
N PRO A 10 14.91 21.45 3.16
CA PRO A 10 13.46 21.30 3.22
C PRO A 10 13.11 20.09 4.09
N ALA A 11 12.17 20.30 5.01
CA ALA A 11 11.64 19.24 5.86
C ALA A 11 11.13 18.06 5.00
N PRO A 12 11.36 16.81 5.42
CA PRO A 12 10.91 15.64 4.66
C PRO A 12 9.41 15.74 4.47
N GLN A 13 8.98 15.90 3.21
CA GLN A 13 7.57 15.91 2.88
C GLN A 13 7.01 14.49 3.06
N PRO A 14 5.79 14.33 3.58
CA PRO A 14 5.13 13.03 3.59
C PRO A 14 5.07 12.51 2.15
N SER A 15 5.78 11.42 1.87
CA SER A 15 5.71 10.77 0.57
C SER A 15 4.29 10.22 0.37
N GLU A 16 3.69 10.51 -0.78
CA GLU A 16 2.42 9.87 -1.17
C GLU A 16 2.58 8.33 -1.11
N PRO A 17 1.52 7.60 -0.71
CA PRO A 17 1.56 6.15 -0.64
C PRO A 17 1.88 5.56 -2.01
N SER A 18 3.08 5.00 -2.16
CA SER A 18 3.61 4.44 -3.39
C SER A 18 4.15 3.03 -3.16
N PHE A 19 3.95 2.17 -4.14
CA PHE A 19 4.52 0.83 -4.17
C PHE A 19 6.07 0.84 -4.26
N ASP A 20 6.71 1.98 -4.55
CA ASP A 20 8.18 2.10 -4.58
C ASP A 20 8.84 1.81 -3.23
N VAL A 21 8.14 2.07 -2.11
CA VAL A 21 8.62 1.77 -0.75
C VAL A 21 8.76 0.26 -0.54
N LEU A 22 7.94 -0.55 -1.20
CA LEU A 22 8.00 -2.02 -1.11
C LEU A 22 9.30 -2.59 -1.66
N ARG A 23 9.94 -1.88 -2.59
CA ARG A 23 11.18 -2.34 -3.25
C ARG A 23 12.35 -2.47 -2.27
N TRP A 24 12.25 -1.87 -1.08
CA TRP A 24 13.34 -1.76 -0.11
C TRP A 24 13.00 -2.35 1.26
N HIS A 25 11.88 -3.06 1.39
CA HIS A 25 11.44 -3.60 2.68
C HIS A 25 11.88 -5.05 2.87
N ASP A 26 13.02 -5.25 3.54
CA ASP A 26 13.59 -6.57 3.83
C ASP A 26 13.11 -7.18 5.17
N GLU A 27 12.41 -6.39 5.99
CA GLU A 27 11.86 -6.84 7.29
C GLU A 27 10.49 -7.53 7.14
N PRO A 28 10.09 -8.40 8.09
CA PRO A 28 8.82 -9.10 8.05
C PRO A 28 7.60 -8.17 8.00
N TRP A 29 6.64 -8.51 7.16
CA TRP A 29 5.40 -7.79 7.01
C TRP A 29 4.46 -7.97 8.21
N THR A 30 3.92 -6.85 8.69
CA THR A 30 2.83 -6.83 9.67
C THR A 30 1.57 -6.27 9.01
N ALA A 31 0.40 -6.60 9.58
CA ALA A 31 -0.86 -6.05 9.09
C ALA A 31 -0.89 -4.51 9.16
N GLN A 32 -0.35 -3.92 10.23
CA GLN A 32 -0.29 -2.46 10.38
C GLN A 32 0.59 -1.82 9.32
N LEU A 33 1.77 -2.39 9.08
CA LEU A 33 2.68 -1.93 8.04
C LEU A 33 2.03 -1.99 6.64
N ALA A 34 1.25 -3.03 6.37
CA ALA A 34 0.49 -3.14 5.13
C ALA A 34 -0.54 -2.03 4.97
N LEU A 35 -1.28 -1.68 6.02
CA LEU A 35 -2.23 -0.55 5.99
C LEU A 35 -1.53 0.79 5.83
N ASP A 36 -0.39 0.99 6.49
CA ASP A 36 0.35 2.26 6.48
C ASP A 36 1.02 2.53 5.12
N LEU A 37 1.48 1.48 4.42
CA LEU A 37 2.27 1.60 3.20
C LEU A 37 1.49 1.38 1.91
N LEU A 38 0.42 0.57 1.94
CA LEU A 38 -0.30 0.19 0.73
C LEU A 38 -1.53 1.08 0.57
N PRO A 39 -1.74 1.66 -0.62
CA PRO A 39 -2.84 2.58 -0.82
C PRO A 39 -4.18 1.86 -0.67
N GLU A 40 -5.02 2.33 0.25
CA GLU A 40 -6.42 1.91 0.37
C GLU A 40 -7.17 2.34 -0.89
N THR A 41 -7.25 1.45 -1.87
CA THR A 41 -7.94 1.67 -3.14
C THR A 41 -8.89 0.52 -3.40
N ASN A 42 -9.94 0.74 -4.22
CA ASN A 42 -10.77 -0.31 -4.83
C ASN A 42 -9.97 -1.10 -5.87
N GLY A 43 -8.77 -1.53 -5.50
CA GLY A 43 -7.75 -2.09 -6.36
C GLY A 43 -7.32 -3.46 -5.85
N PRO A 44 -6.02 -3.78 -5.87
CA PRO A 44 -5.54 -5.10 -5.49
C PRO A 44 -5.81 -5.41 -4.00
N LYS A 45 -6.27 -6.64 -3.73
CA LYS A 45 -6.46 -7.13 -2.37
C LYS A 45 -5.08 -7.39 -1.75
N VAL A 46 -4.86 -6.91 -0.54
CA VAL A 46 -3.63 -7.10 0.21
C VAL A 46 -3.88 -8.04 1.38
N GLU A 47 -3.01 -9.04 1.54
CA GLU A 47 -3.04 -9.98 2.65
C GLU A 47 -1.64 -10.12 3.25
N VAL A 48 -1.55 -10.24 4.59
CA VAL A 48 -0.28 -10.51 5.29
C VAL A 48 -0.34 -11.90 5.90
N LEU A 49 0.60 -12.77 5.52
CA LEU A 49 0.68 -14.15 5.97
C LEU A 49 2.12 -14.48 6.39
N SER A 50 2.31 -14.86 7.65
CA SER A 50 3.62 -15.28 8.20
C SER A 50 4.78 -14.33 7.87
N GLY A 51 4.56 -13.01 7.94
CA GLY A 51 5.61 -12.03 7.64
C GLY A 51 5.81 -11.74 6.15
N SER A 52 4.99 -12.31 5.26
CA SER A 52 4.96 -12.00 3.83
C SER A 52 3.73 -11.18 3.48
N VAL A 53 3.86 -10.27 2.50
CA VAL A 53 2.74 -9.58 1.89
C VAL A 53 2.36 -10.22 0.57
N ILE A 54 1.08 -10.44 0.36
CA ILE A 54 0.48 -10.96 -0.86
C ILE A 54 -0.37 -9.84 -1.45
N VAL A 55 -0.03 -9.42 -2.66
CA VAL A 55 -0.79 -8.42 -3.41
C VAL A 55 -1.49 -9.12 -4.55
N THR A 56 -2.78 -9.32 -4.41
CA THR A 56 -3.62 -9.95 -5.43
C THR A 56 -4.15 -8.85 -6.34
N PRO A 57 -3.80 -8.82 -7.65
CA PRO A 57 -4.34 -7.84 -8.58
C PRO A 57 -5.87 -7.88 -8.57
N HIS A 58 -6.48 -6.74 -8.83
CA HIS A 58 -7.93 -6.61 -8.81
C HIS A 58 -8.57 -7.69 -9.70
N ALA A 59 -9.51 -8.46 -9.14
CA ALA A 59 -10.05 -9.60 -9.84
C ALA A 59 -10.83 -9.16 -11.10
N GLY A 60 -10.88 -10.02 -12.12
CA GLY A 60 -11.65 -9.74 -13.34
C GLY A 60 -13.15 -9.55 -13.03
N ILE A 61 -13.87 -8.90 -13.96
CA ILE A 61 -15.30 -8.56 -13.80
C ILE A 61 -16.14 -9.79 -13.41
N ASP A 62 -15.88 -10.95 -14.02
CA ASP A 62 -16.63 -12.17 -13.73
C ASP A 62 -16.48 -12.63 -12.27
N HIS A 63 -15.26 -12.49 -11.71
CA HIS A 63 -15.00 -12.83 -10.30
C HIS A 63 -15.70 -11.85 -9.36
N GLN A 64 -15.65 -10.55 -9.68
CA GLN A 64 -16.33 -9.52 -8.88
C GLN A 64 -17.83 -9.75 -8.85
N ASN A 65 -18.43 -10.07 -10.00
CA ASN A 65 -19.86 -10.37 -10.08
C ASN A 65 -20.22 -11.59 -9.24
N ALA A 66 -19.43 -12.66 -9.32
CA ALA A 66 -19.65 -13.86 -8.50
C ALA A 66 -19.53 -13.57 -7.00
N GLU A 67 -18.57 -12.75 -6.57
CA GLU A 67 -18.42 -12.32 -5.16
C GLU A 67 -19.63 -11.51 -4.69
N LEU A 68 -20.11 -10.57 -5.51
CA LEU A 68 -21.29 -9.75 -5.20
C LEU A 68 -22.57 -10.58 -5.12
N ASP A 69 -22.79 -11.47 -6.09
CA ASP A 69 -23.96 -12.36 -6.13
C ASP A 69 -23.97 -13.29 -4.91
N LEU A 70 -22.82 -13.88 -4.57
CA LEU A 70 -22.68 -14.70 -3.36
C LEU A 70 -22.98 -13.89 -2.10
N ALA A 71 -22.42 -12.69 -1.97
CA ALA A 71 -22.66 -11.82 -0.83
C ALA A 71 -24.15 -11.43 -0.70
N HIS A 72 -24.88 -11.30 -1.82
CA HIS A 72 -26.32 -11.04 -1.81
C HIS A 72 -27.11 -12.26 -1.33
N LEU A 73 -26.77 -13.46 -1.82
CA LEU A 73 -27.44 -14.70 -1.44
C LEU A 73 -27.23 -15.10 0.03
N LEU A 74 -26.14 -14.63 0.64
CA LEU A 74 -25.80 -14.90 2.04
C LEU A 74 -26.39 -13.87 3.03
N ARG A 75 -27.13 -12.85 2.55
CA ARG A 75 -27.90 -11.94 3.40
C ARG A 75 -29.29 -12.49 3.69
#